data_AF-T1BG32-F1
#
_entry.id   AF-T1BG32-F1
#
_cell.length_a   1.000
_cell.length_b   1.000
_cell.length_c   1.000
_cell.angle_alpha   90.00
_cell.angle_beta   90.00
_cell.angle_gamma   90.00
#
_symmetry.space_group_name_H-M   'P 1'
#
loop_
_entity.id
_entity.type
_entity.pdbx_description
1 polymer ?
#
loop_
_entity_poly.entity_id
_entity_poly.type
_entity_poly.pdbx_seq_one_letter_code
_entity_poly.pdbx_strand_id
1 'polypeptide(L)'
;MITVAQALAEIGARSPMMPDEHVPLATAFGRVTAHDVISRVDLPPFDNAAMDGFALKVPARAGIALNVLDEVPAGVAQAHVNGEAIAIMTGAYVPEGYVTVVPVEQVDVLEADDRDRPCRIRLLNEVRAGQHVRRRGEDIAVGTCGVAAGTLLKPQHLALLAGMGEAEIKVRERPRVALITTGAELVDDLSRPL
;
A
#
# COMPACT_ATOMS: atom_id res chain seq x y z
N MET A 1 5.56 28.86 -42.25
CA MET A 1 4.43 28.35 -41.42
C MET A 1 4.84 26.96 -40.95
N ILE A 2 4.80 26.69 -39.65
CA ILE A 2 5.11 25.36 -39.09
C ILE A 2 3.83 24.66 -38.66
N THR A 3 3.83 23.34 -38.64
CA THR A 3 2.74 22.54 -38.08
C THR A 3 2.71 22.64 -36.55
N VAL A 4 1.58 22.30 -35.94
CA VAL A 4 1.45 22.22 -34.47
C VAL A 4 2.47 21.25 -33.87
N ALA A 5 2.71 20.11 -34.53
CA ALA A 5 3.68 19.12 -34.06
C ALA A 5 5.11 19.69 -34.06
N GLN A 6 5.49 20.42 -35.12
CA GLN A 6 6.78 21.11 -35.18
C GLN A 6 6.90 22.19 -34.09
N ALA A 7 5.84 22.96 -33.84
CA ALA A 7 5.82 23.97 -32.79
C ALA A 7 6.01 23.36 -31.40
N LEU A 8 5.31 22.26 -31.07
CA LEU A 8 5.46 21.55 -29.80
C LEU A 8 6.87 20.98 -29.61
N ALA A 9 7.47 20.43 -30.67
CA ALA A 9 8.83 19.92 -30.63
C ALA A 9 9.85 21.04 -30.34
N GLU A 10 9.72 22.19 -30.99
CA GLU A 10 10.59 23.36 -30.74
C GLU A 10 10.43 23.91 -29.32
N ILE A 11 9.20 23.98 -28.80
CA ILE A 11 8.94 24.40 -27.41
C ILE A 11 9.58 23.43 -26.43
N GLY A 12 9.39 22.11 -26.64
CA GLY A 12 9.96 21.08 -25.80
C GLY A 12 11.49 21.08 -25.80
N ALA A 13 12.12 21.28 -26.96
CA ALA A 13 13.58 21.33 -27.09
C ALA A 13 14.23 22.53 -26.39
N ARG A 14 13.46 23.60 -26.13
CA ARG A 14 13.97 24.85 -25.53
C ARG A 14 13.50 25.07 -24.09
N SER A 15 12.55 24.28 -23.62
CA SER A 15 12.04 24.35 -22.27
C SER A 15 13.00 23.65 -21.31
N PRO A 16 13.63 24.35 -20.35
CA PRO A 16 14.52 23.71 -19.40
C PRO A 16 13.73 22.82 -18.45
N MET A 17 14.38 21.75 -17.99
CA MET A 17 13.87 21.00 -16.85
C MET A 17 13.94 21.88 -15.61
N MET A 18 12.86 21.90 -14.83
CA MET A 18 12.85 22.57 -13.54
C MET A 18 13.85 21.86 -12.59
N PRO A 19 14.54 22.62 -11.72
CA PRO A 19 15.40 22.04 -10.70
C PRO A 19 14.59 21.18 -9.72
N ASP A 20 15.32 20.42 -8.91
CA ASP A 20 14.73 19.57 -7.88
C ASP A 20 14.48 20.35 -6.59
N GLU A 21 13.38 20.06 -5.91
CA GLU A 21 13.13 20.47 -4.53
C GLU A 21 12.64 19.28 -3.69
N HIS A 22 12.90 19.31 -2.39
CA HIS A 22 12.29 18.37 -1.45
C HIS A 22 11.01 18.98 -0.91
N VAL A 23 9.94 18.18 -0.90
CA VAL A 23 8.66 18.57 -0.30
C VAL A 23 8.16 17.49 0.65
N PRO A 24 7.48 17.87 1.74
CA PRO A 24 6.73 16.91 2.56
C PRO A 24 5.75 16.12 1.70
N LEU A 25 5.63 14.81 1.94
CA LEU A 25 4.71 13.95 1.20
C LEU A 25 3.26 14.47 1.26
N ALA A 26 2.88 15.05 2.41
CA ALA A 26 1.57 15.65 2.65
C ALA A 26 1.21 16.79 1.67
N THR A 27 2.21 17.47 1.09
CA THR A 27 2.01 18.57 0.11
C THR A 27 2.45 18.19 -1.30
N ALA A 28 2.78 16.91 -1.54
CA ALA A 28 3.32 16.42 -2.80
C ALA A 28 2.26 16.11 -3.88
N PHE A 29 0.96 16.25 -3.56
CA PHE A 29 -0.10 16.07 -4.55
C PHE A 29 0.06 17.00 -5.77
N GLY A 30 -0.02 16.42 -6.98
CA GLY A 30 0.14 17.15 -8.24
C GLY A 30 1.57 17.66 -8.48
N ARG A 31 2.56 17.18 -7.72
CA ARG A 31 3.99 17.38 -8.02
C ARG A 31 4.47 16.29 -8.98
N VAL A 32 5.61 16.51 -9.63
CA VAL A 32 6.23 15.54 -10.55
C VAL A 32 7.51 15.02 -9.90
N THR A 33 7.68 13.70 -9.78
CA THR A 33 8.89 13.10 -9.19
C THR A 33 10.15 13.47 -9.97
N ALA A 34 11.22 13.83 -9.26
CA ALA A 34 12.48 14.21 -9.89
C ALA A 34 13.31 12.98 -10.33
N HIS A 35 13.23 11.91 -9.54
CA HIS A 35 13.95 10.65 -9.70
C HIS A 35 13.04 9.46 -9.39
N ASP A 36 13.49 8.25 -9.71
CA ASP A 36 12.86 7.02 -9.26
C ASP A 36 12.90 6.94 -7.74
N VAL A 37 11.77 6.60 -7.13
CA VAL A 37 11.67 6.34 -5.69
C VAL A 37 11.78 4.84 -5.46
N ILE A 38 12.93 4.44 -4.94
CA ILE A 38 13.28 3.04 -4.68
C ILE A 38 12.88 2.67 -3.25
N SER A 39 12.13 1.57 -3.10
CA SER A 39 11.71 1.11 -1.78
C SER A 39 12.88 0.65 -0.92
N ARG A 40 12.94 1.17 0.30
CA ARG A 40 13.92 0.76 1.33
C ARG A 40 13.35 -0.30 2.29
N VAL A 41 12.07 -0.60 2.15
CA VAL A 41 11.34 -1.57 2.97
C VAL A 41 10.57 -2.54 2.08
N ASP A 42 10.24 -3.70 2.64
CA ASP A 42 9.29 -4.60 2.03
C ASP A 42 7.86 -4.16 2.39
N LEU A 43 6.93 -4.33 1.44
CA LEU A 43 5.50 -4.15 1.65
C LEU A 43 4.77 -5.44 1.26
N PRO A 44 4.05 -6.08 2.20
CA PRO A 44 4.10 -5.83 3.65
C PRO A 44 5.50 -6.11 4.24
N PRO A 45 5.84 -5.54 5.41
CA PRO A 45 7.17 -5.68 6.02
C PRO A 45 7.45 -7.05 6.64
N PHE A 46 6.41 -7.86 6.82
CA PHE A 46 6.45 -9.22 7.35
C PHE A 46 5.27 -10.02 6.78
N ASP A 47 5.33 -11.34 6.91
CA ASP A 47 4.20 -12.21 6.55
C ASP A 47 3.01 -11.90 7.47
N ASN A 48 1.86 -11.56 6.90
CA ASN A 48 0.67 -11.20 7.67
C ASN A 48 -0.61 -11.89 7.18
N ALA A 49 -1.59 -11.99 8.07
CA ALA A 49 -2.85 -12.64 7.77
C ALA A 49 -3.68 -11.80 6.79
N ALA A 50 -4.21 -12.44 5.75
CA ALA A 50 -5.08 -11.80 4.77
C ALA A 50 -6.55 -11.72 5.22
N MET A 51 -6.92 -12.48 6.25
CA MET A 51 -8.29 -12.65 6.76
C MET A 51 -8.25 -12.84 8.28
N ASP A 52 -9.37 -12.54 8.95
CA ASP A 52 -9.60 -12.92 10.34
C ASP A 52 -9.83 -14.43 10.43
N GLY A 53 -9.23 -15.09 11.41
CA GLY A 53 -9.33 -16.54 11.49
C GLY A 53 -8.30 -17.20 12.38
N PHE A 54 -7.81 -18.34 11.90
CA PHE A 54 -6.90 -19.20 12.65
C PHE A 54 -5.65 -19.53 11.83
N ALA A 55 -4.48 -19.19 12.35
CA ALA A 55 -3.23 -19.60 11.72
C ALA A 55 -2.90 -21.04 12.15
N LEU A 56 -2.49 -21.87 11.20
CA LEU A 56 -2.11 -23.27 11.43
C LEU A 56 -0.65 -23.54 11.10
N LYS A 57 -0.02 -24.46 11.83
CA LYS A 57 1.36 -24.92 11.56
C LYS A 57 1.46 -25.81 10.33
N VAL A 58 0.43 -26.57 10.04
CA VAL A 58 0.40 -27.50 8.91
C VAL A 58 -0.94 -27.43 8.18
N PRO A 59 -0.96 -27.68 6.86
CA PRO A 59 -2.20 -27.92 6.11
C PRO A 59 -3.00 -29.07 6.73
N ALA A 60 -4.32 -29.01 6.65
CA ALA A 60 -5.20 -29.98 7.28
C ALA A 60 -6.45 -30.25 6.43
N ARG A 61 -7.03 -31.43 6.58
CA ARG A 61 -8.24 -31.84 5.86
C ARG A 61 -9.50 -31.30 6.54
N ALA A 62 -10.59 -31.24 5.78
CA ALA A 62 -11.91 -30.97 6.33
C ALA A 62 -12.27 -31.96 7.44
N GLY A 63 -12.99 -31.48 8.46
CA GLY A 63 -13.45 -32.24 9.61
C GLY A 63 -12.43 -32.41 10.74
N ILE A 64 -11.17 -32.04 10.54
CA ILE A 64 -10.16 -32.07 11.61
C ILE A 64 -10.51 -31.03 12.68
N ALA A 65 -10.45 -31.44 13.95
CA ALA A 65 -10.60 -30.55 15.10
C ALA A 65 -9.24 -30.19 15.68
N LEU A 66 -9.02 -28.90 15.96
CA LEU A 66 -7.75 -28.36 16.43
C LEU A 66 -7.98 -27.53 17.70
N ASN A 67 -7.01 -27.59 18.61
CA ASN A 67 -6.99 -26.73 19.79
C ASN A 67 -6.39 -25.37 19.43
N VAL A 68 -7.06 -24.32 19.87
CA VAL A 68 -6.64 -22.92 19.73
C VAL A 68 -6.12 -22.49 21.09
N LEU A 69 -4.79 -22.30 21.19
CA LEU A 69 -4.14 -22.06 22.49
C LEU A 69 -3.81 -20.60 22.75
N ASP A 70 -3.48 -19.86 21.69
CA ASP A 70 -3.01 -18.47 21.76
C ASP A 70 -3.68 -17.59 20.71
N GLU A 71 -3.47 -16.28 20.85
CA GLU A 71 -3.97 -15.25 19.95
C GLU A 71 -2.84 -14.28 19.60
N VAL A 72 -2.79 -13.83 18.35
CA VAL A 72 -1.91 -12.74 17.91
C VAL A 72 -2.75 -11.51 17.58
N PRO A 73 -2.71 -10.46 18.43
CA PRO A 73 -3.41 -9.22 18.14
C PRO A 73 -2.70 -8.45 17.04
N ALA A 74 -3.46 -7.63 16.31
CA ALA A 74 -2.91 -6.72 15.32
C ALA A 74 -1.93 -5.71 15.96
N GLY A 75 -0.92 -5.27 15.19
CA GLY A 75 0.09 -4.31 15.65
C GLY A 75 1.26 -4.90 16.43
N VAL A 76 1.25 -6.21 16.70
CA VAL A 76 2.40 -6.92 17.28
C VAL A 76 3.27 -7.47 16.15
N ALA A 77 4.52 -7.00 16.07
CA ALA A 77 5.45 -7.38 15.00
C ALA A 77 6.02 -8.79 15.17
N GLN A 78 6.08 -9.30 16.41
CA GLN A 78 6.56 -10.65 16.75
C GLN A 78 5.81 -11.15 17.97
N ALA A 79 5.31 -12.38 17.90
CA ALA A 79 4.64 -13.04 19.01
C ALA A 79 5.23 -14.45 19.21
N HIS A 80 5.50 -14.78 20.47
CA HIS A 80 5.83 -16.16 20.86
C HIS A 80 4.53 -16.84 21.24
N VAL A 81 4.07 -17.74 20.38
CA VAL A 81 2.81 -18.47 20.55
C VAL A 81 3.04 -19.96 20.38
N ASN A 82 2.19 -20.76 21.02
CA ASN A 82 2.22 -22.20 20.98
C ASN A 82 0.86 -22.75 20.54
N GLY A 83 0.85 -24.04 20.16
CA GLY A 83 -0.36 -24.73 19.69
C GLY A 83 -0.30 -25.12 18.22
N GLU A 84 -1.31 -25.89 17.82
CA GLU A 84 -1.51 -26.35 16.44
C GLU A 84 -2.27 -25.30 15.61
N ALA A 85 -3.17 -24.57 16.28
CA ALA A 85 -3.90 -23.43 15.77
C ALA A 85 -3.79 -22.25 16.77
N ILE A 86 -3.81 -21.03 16.24
CA ILE A 86 -3.89 -19.79 17.02
C ILE A 86 -4.92 -18.86 16.38
N ALA A 87 -5.62 -18.06 17.18
CA ALA A 87 -6.47 -17.01 16.66
C ALA A 87 -5.59 -15.88 16.10
N ILE A 88 -5.97 -15.34 14.94
CA ILE A 88 -5.23 -14.27 14.27
C ILE A 88 -6.20 -13.32 13.58
N MET A 89 -5.90 -12.02 13.65
CA MET A 89 -6.66 -10.98 12.96
C MET A 89 -5.99 -10.59 11.64
N THR A 90 -6.78 -10.04 10.73
CA THR A 90 -6.35 -9.48 9.45
C THR A 90 -5.25 -8.45 9.69
N GLY A 91 -4.16 -8.58 8.93
CA GLY A 91 -3.00 -7.71 9.02
C GLY A 91 -2.03 -8.05 10.18
N ALA A 92 -2.39 -8.95 11.10
CA ALA A 92 -1.50 -9.39 12.16
C ALA A 92 -0.35 -10.26 11.62
N TYR A 93 0.80 -10.19 12.30
CA TYR A 93 1.98 -10.98 12.01
C TYR A 93 1.67 -12.48 12.09
N VAL A 94 2.04 -13.23 11.05
CA VAL A 94 1.96 -14.70 11.05
C VAL A 94 3.22 -15.24 11.74
N PRO A 95 3.12 -15.92 12.90
CA PRO A 95 4.28 -16.37 13.64
C PRO A 95 5.08 -17.45 12.92
N GLU A 96 6.36 -17.56 13.29
CA GLU A 96 7.25 -18.56 12.71
C GLU A 96 6.71 -19.98 12.93
N GLY A 97 6.79 -20.80 11.89
CA GLY A 97 6.23 -22.16 11.89
C GLY A 97 4.75 -22.24 11.55
N TYR A 98 4.01 -21.13 11.51
CA TYR A 98 2.65 -21.08 10.97
C TYR A 98 2.71 -20.80 9.46
N VAL A 99 2.01 -21.62 8.68
CA VAL A 99 2.19 -21.66 7.22
C VAL A 99 0.93 -21.28 6.44
N THR A 100 -0.20 -21.12 7.13
CA THR A 100 -1.50 -20.86 6.52
C THR A 100 -2.48 -20.23 7.50
N VAL A 101 -3.45 -19.47 6.99
CA VAL A 101 -4.59 -18.94 7.76
C VAL A 101 -5.90 -19.51 7.21
N VAL A 102 -6.81 -19.89 8.11
CA VAL A 102 -8.16 -20.35 7.79
C VAL A 102 -9.16 -19.29 8.25
N PRO A 103 -10.02 -18.77 7.37
CA PRO A 103 -11.01 -17.75 7.76
C PRO A 103 -11.99 -18.25 8.82
N VAL A 104 -12.49 -17.36 9.68
CA VAL A 104 -13.49 -17.70 10.72
C VAL A 104 -14.75 -18.34 10.14
N GLU A 105 -15.14 -17.99 8.91
CA GLU A 105 -16.31 -18.54 8.22
C GLU A 105 -16.12 -19.98 7.74
N GLN A 106 -14.87 -20.49 7.77
CA GLN A 106 -14.52 -21.84 7.34
C GLN A 106 -14.27 -22.80 8.51
N VAL A 107 -14.70 -22.43 9.71
CA VAL A 107 -14.60 -23.28 10.90
C VAL A 107 -15.91 -23.32 11.68
N ASP A 108 -16.17 -24.44 12.33
CA ASP A 108 -17.12 -24.51 13.44
C ASP A 108 -16.36 -24.33 14.76
N VAL A 109 -16.86 -23.48 15.64
CA VAL A 109 -16.37 -23.42 17.03
C VAL A 109 -17.02 -24.56 17.82
N LEU A 110 -16.20 -25.49 18.29
CA LEU A 110 -16.65 -26.63 19.08
C LEU A 110 -16.69 -26.31 20.58
N GLU A 111 -15.71 -25.54 21.05
CA GLU A 111 -15.56 -25.15 22.46
C GLU A 111 -14.99 -23.72 22.54
N ALA A 112 -15.47 -22.93 23.50
CA ALA A 112 -15.00 -21.58 23.79
C ALA A 112 -14.76 -21.41 25.30
N ASP A 113 -13.86 -20.49 25.68
CA ASP A 113 -13.59 -20.16 27.09
C ASP A 113 -14.66 -19.23 27.70
N ASP A 114 -14.51 -18.90 28.98
CA ASP A 114 -15.40 -18.01 29.72
C ASP A 114 -15.52 -16.59 29.14
N ARG A 115 -14.66 -16.23 28.17
CA ARG A 115 -14.65 -14.94 27.47
C ARG A 115 -15.14 -15.07 26.02
N ASP A 116 -15.79 -16.19 25.69
CA ASP A 116 -16.31 -16.52 24.36
C ASP A 116 -15.22 -16.61 23.28
N ARG A 117 -13.97 -16.90 23.68
CA ARG A 117 -12.87 -17.10 22.74
C ARG A 117 -12.82 -18.57 22.32
N PRO A 118 -12.75 -18.89 21.01
CA PRO A 118 -12.64 -20.26 20.54
C PRO A 118 -11.40 -20.94 21.13
N CYS A 119 -11.59 -22.05 21.84
CA CYS A 119 -10.52 -22.91 22.33
C CYS A 119 -10.38 -24.17 21.47
N ARG A 120 -11.44 -24.54 20.76
CA ARG A 120 -11.43 -25.70 19.87
C ARG A 120 -12.29 -25.43 18.64
N ILE A 121 -11.71 -25.66 17.48
CA ILE A 121 -12.36 -25.43 16.19
C ILE A 121 -12.37 -26.70 15.35
N ARG A 122 -13.33 -26.83 14.44
CA ARG A 122 -13.35 -27.86 13.40
C ARG A 122 -13.31 -27.20 12.03
N LEU A 123 -12.40 -27.66 11.19
CA LEU A 123 -12.27 -27.16 9.82
C LEU A 123 -13.45 -27.63 8.97
N LEU A 124 -14.14 -26.71 8.30
CA LEU A 124 -15.23 -27.04 7.37
C LEU A 124 -14.69 -27.55 6.03
N ASN A 125 -13.55 -27.01 5.59
CA ASN A 125 -12.94 -27.27 4.30
C ASN A 125 -11.49 -27.77 4.45
N GLU A 126 -10.93 -28.27 3.35
CA GLU A 126 -9.50 -28.54 3.25
C GLU A 126 -8.71 -27.22 3.25
N VAL A 127 -7.62 -27.20 4.03
CA VAL A 127 -6.74 -26.05 4.20
C VAL A 127 -5.42 -26.33 3.51
N ARG A 128 -5.00 -25.45 2.60
CA ARG A 128 -3.76 -25.58 1.82
C ARG A 128 -2.62 -24.78 2.44
N ALA A 129 -1.38 -25.19 2.19
CA ALA A 129 -0.22 -24.40 2.59
C ALA A 129 -0.25 -23.01 1.90
N GLY A 130 0.05 -21.95 2.66
CA GLY A 130 0.17 -20.59 2.15
C GLY A 130 -1.14 -19.86 1.86
N GLN A 131 -2.32 -20.47 1.99
CA GLN A 131 -3.57 -19.73 1.78
C GLN A 131 -3.74 -18.63 2.83
N HIS A 132 -4.28 -17.50 2.39
CA HIS A 132 -4.60 -16.33 3.22
C HIS A 132 -3.41 -15.79 4.04
N VAL A 133 -2.18 -16.03 3.58
CA VAL A 133 -0.97 -15.40 4.10
C VAL A 133 -0.43 -14.47 3.02
N ARG A 134 -0.38 -13.18 3.33
CA ARG A 134 0.30 -12.18 2.51
C ARG A 134 1.78 -12.22 2.86
N ARG A 135 2.64 -12.44 1.87
CA ARG A 135 4.08 -12.62 2.09
C ARG A 135 4.78 -11.27 2.17
N ARG A 136 5.82 -11.22 2.99
CA ARG A 136 6.73 -10.08 3.06
C ARG A 136 7.19 -9.69 1.65
N GLY A 137 7.01 -8.43 1.31
CA GLY A 137 7.45 -7.86 0.04
C GLY A 137 6.63 -8.30 -1.18
N GLU A 138 5.47 -8.94 -1.00
CA GLU A 138 4.64 -9.38 -2.14
C GLU A 138 4.10 -8.20 -2.96
N ASP A 139 3.83 -7.05 -2.33
CA ASP A 139 3.38 -5.83 -3.03
C ASP A 139 4.57 -5.08 -3.62
N ILE A 140 5.58 -4.81 -2.78
CA ILE A 140 6.84 -4.17 -3.15
C ILE A 140 7.97 -4.79 -2.35
N ALA A 141 8.96 -5.34 -3.04
CA ALA A 141 10.21 -5.77 -2.43
C ALA A 141 11.19 -4.60 -2.30
N VAL A 142 12.07 -4.66 -1.30
CA VAL A 142 13.23 -3.77 -1.18
C VAL A 142 14.00 -3.68 -2.51
N GLY A 143 14.40 -2.48 -2.88
CA GLY A 143 15.14 -2.21 -4.12
C GLY A 143 14.27 -2.06 -5.37
N THR A 144 12.96 -2.29 -5.27
CA THR A 144 12.03 -2.06 -6.38
C THR A 144 11.70 -0.58 -6.51
N CYS A 145 11.57 -0.09 -7.75
CA CYS A 145 11.07 1.25 -8.02
C CYS A 145 9.56 1.31 -7.76
N GLY A 146 9.14 1.98 -6.68
CA GLY A 146 7.73 2.17 -6.35
C GLY A 146 7.06 3.25 -7.20
N VAL A 147 7.76 4.35 -7.44
CA VAL A 147 7.28 5.46 -8.30
C VAL A 147 8.42 5.94 -9.19
N ALA A 148 8.25 5.84 -10.51
CA ALA A 148 9.26 6.26 -11.48
C ALA A 148 9.44 7.78 -11.53
N ALA A 149 10.60 8.24 -12.00
CA ALA A 149 10.88 9.64 -12.31
C ALA A 149 9.88 10.19 -13.35
N GLY A 150 9.53 11.47 -13.25
CA GLY A 150 8.58 12.09 -14.17
C GLY A 150 7.11 11.74 -13.92
N THR A 151 6.81 11.00 -12.85
CA THR A 151 5.44 10.64 -12.48
C THR A 151 4.72 11.83 -11.86
N LEU A 152 3.56 12.18 -12.39
CA LEU A 152 2.63 13.11 -11.75
C LEU A 152 1.97 12.42 -10.54
N LEU A 153 2.24 12.93 -9.34
CA LEU A 153 1.76 12.35 -8.10
C LEU A 153 0.24 12.52 -7.94
N LYS A 154 -0.43 11.38 -7.75
CA LYS A 154 -1.87 11.20 -7.52
C LYS A 154 -2.09 10.51 -6.16
N PRO A 155 -3.32 10.41 -5.63
CA PRO A 155 -3.54 9.88 -4.28
C PRO A 155 -2.97 8.47 -4.07
N GLN A 156 -3.05 7.58 -5.08
CA GLN A 156 -2.47 6.24 -4.99
C GLN A 156 -0.94 6.24 -4.88
N HIS A 157 -0.26 7.18 -5.53
CA HIS A 157 1.20 7.30 -5.43
C HIS A 157 1.58 7.78 -4.03
N LEU A 158 0.82 8.73 -3.46
CA LEU A 158 1.05 9.21 -2.10
C LEU A 158 0.81 8.11 -1.06
N ALA A 159 -0.24 7.30 -1.23
CA ALA A 159 -0.50 6.17 -0.35
C ALA A 159 0.64 5.14 -0.39
N LEU A 160 1.15 4.83 -1.59
CA LEU A 160 2.28 3.93 -1.76
C LEU A 160 3.56 4.46 -1.11
N LEU A 161 3.90 5.72 -1.38
CA LEU A 161 5.07 6.39 -0.80
C LEU A 161 4.98 6.47 0.73
N ALA A 162 3.78 6.72 1.28
CA ALA A 162 3.55 6.69 2.71
C ALA A 162 3.77 5.27 3.28
N GLY A 163 3.29 4.23 2.60
CA GLY A 163 3.56 2.84 2.95
C GLY A 163 5.06 2.51 2.92
N MET A 164 5.79 3.03 1.94
CA MET A 164 7.24 2.90 1.83
C MET A 164 8.02 3.69 2.91
N GLY A 165 7.32 4.51 3.71
CA GLY A 165 7.92 5.31 4.78
C GLY A 165 8.54 6.63 4.32
N GLU A 166 8.19 7.12 3.13
CA GLU A 166 8.73 8.37 2.58
C GLU A 166 8.04 9.59 3.21
N ALA A 167 8.71 10.26 4.15
CA ALA A 167 8.19 11.49 4.78
C ALA A 167 8.29 12.72 3.86
N GLU A 168 9.34 12.76 3.03
CA GLU A 168 9.62 13.80 2.06
C GLU A 168 10.01 13.15 0.73
N ILE A 169 9.70 13.82 -0.38
CA ILE A 169 10.02 13.33 -1.72
C ILE A 169 10.67 14.42 -2.55
N LYS A 170 11.64 14.02 -3.37
CA LYS A 170 12.28 14.89 -4.33
C LYS A 170 11.43 15.04 -5.59
N VAL A 171 10.99 16.25 -5.87
CA VAL A 171 10.11 16.59 -6.99
C VAL A 171 10.72 17.70 -7.83
N ARG A 172 10.22 17.88 -9.04
CA ARG A 172 10.55 19.04 -9.88
C ARG A 172 9.85 20.27 -9.32
N GLU A 173 10.56 21.41 -9.28
CA GLU A 173 9.97 22.70 -8.92
C GLU A 173 8.79 23.04 -9.83
N ARG A 174 7.78 23.73 -9.28
CA ARG A 174 6.65 24.20 -10.11
C ARG A 174 7.12 25.39 -10.96
N PRO A 175 6.90 25.38 -12.29
CA PRO A 175 7.19 26.55 -13.11
C PRO A 175 6.34 27.72 -12.62
N ARG A 176 6.97 28.88 -12.45
CA ARG A 176 6.29 30.13 -12.14
C ARG A 176 5.93 30.83 -13.44
N VAL A 177 4.64 31.01 -13.70
CA VAL A 177 4.13 31.64 -14.93
C VAL A 177 3.55 32.99 -14.57
N ALA A 178 4.06 34.05 -15.19
CA ALA A 178 3.44 35.37 -15.15
C ALA A 178 2.46 35.50 -16.32
N LEU A 179 1.24 35.95 -16.05
CA LEU A 179 0.23 36.20 -17.06
C LEU A 179 0.01 37.70 -17.21
N ILE A 180 0.13 38.20 -18.44
CA ILE A 180 -0.09 39.60 -18.78
C ILE A 180 -1.05 39.61 -19.98
N THR A 181 -2.13 40.37 -19.85
CA THR A 181 -3.07 40.63 -20.95
C THR A 181 -2.79 42.02 -21.52
N THR A 182 -3.01 42.19 -22.83
CA THR A 182 -2.75 43.45 -23.54
C THR A 182 -3.79 43.64 -24.63
N GLY A 183 -4.27 44.87 -24.80
CA GLY A 183 -5.37 45.23 -25.69
C GLY A 183 -6.21 46.34 -25.09
N ALA A 184 -6.52 47.39 -25.86
CA ALA A 184 -7.34 48.51 -25.39
C ALA A 184 -8.84 48.17 -25.37
N GLU A 185 -9.23 47.11 -26.08
CA GLU A 185 -10.55 46.51 -26.10
C GLU A 185 -10.84 45.65 -24.86
N LEU A 186 -9.81 45.29 -24.09
CA LEU A 186 -9.97 44.47 -22.90
C LEU A 186 -10.64 45.28 -21.79
N VAL A 187 -11.71 44.72 -21.23
CA VAL A 187 -12.40 45.24 -20.06
C VAL A 187 -12.33 44.22 -18.94
N ASP A 188 -12.15 44.69 -17.71
CA ASP A 188 -12.17 43.88 -16.49
C ASP A 188 -13.55 43.84 -15.81
N ASP A 189 -14.49 44.63 -16.34
CA ASP A 189 -15.88 44.70 -15.88
C ASP A 189 -16.70 43.52 -16.42
N LEU A 190 -16.96 42.54 -15.54
CA LEU A 190 -17.77 41.35 -15.83
C LEU A 190 -19.24 41.66 -16.18
N SER A 191 -19.71 42.89 -15.96
CA SER A 191 -21.07 43.31 -16.31
C SER A 191 -21.17 43.89 -17.73
N ARG A 192 -20.04 44.07 -18.41
CA ARG A 192 -20.00 44.55 -19.80
C ARG A 192 -19.91 43.38 -20.78
N PRO A 193 -20.73 43.37 -21.85
CA PRO A 193 -20.52 42.46 -22.95
C PRO A 193 -19.22 42.81 -23.70
N LEU A 194 -18.50 41.77 -24.15
CA LEU A 194 -17.41 41.88 -25.12
C LEU A 194 -17.94 42.29 -26.50
#